data_AF-W4K352-F1
#
_entry.id   AF-W4K352-F1
#
_cell.length_a   1.000
_cell.length_b   1.000
_cell.length_c   1.000
_cell.angle_alpha   90.00
_cell.angle_beta   90.00
_cell.angle_gamma   90.00
#
_symmetry.space_group_name_H-M   'P 1'
#
loop_
_entity.id
_entity.type
_entity.pdbx_description
1 polymer ?
#
loop_
_entity_poly.entity_id
_entity_poly.type
_entity_poly.pdbx_seq_one_letter_code
_entity_poly.pdbx_strand_id
1 'polypeptide(L)'
;MCGCGTEMNITAMWLGPGKHLKGRTWMGGVIMPEEFDYFHELIVYFELARCSMRAYMDELMAGMIFGLPPVLNFGLLAVQAAVVPDVLAGHKFICLAIS
;
A
#
# COMPACT_ATOMS: atom_id res chain seq x y z
N MET A 1 9.66 -5.00 -13.93
CA MET A 1 10.29 -4.03 -13.00
C MET A 1 10.27 -4.66 -11.61
N CYS A 2 11.36 -4.52 -10.85
CA CYS A 2 11.72 -5.34 -9.69
C CYS A 2 10.56 -5.57 -8.68
N GLY A 3 10.08 -6.80 -8.57
CA GLY A 3 8.89 -7.20 -7.78
C GLY A 3 9.11 -7.34 -6.27
N CYS A 4 10.32 -7.09 -5.77
CA CYS A 4 10.70 -7.29 -4.37
C CYS A 4 9.76 -6.59 -3.36
N GLY A 5 9.36 -5.34 -3.62
CA GLY A 5 8.48 -4.59 -2.72
C GLY A 5 7.04 -5.10 -2.68
N THR A 6 6.56 -5.67 -3.80
CA THR A 6 5.22 -6.24 -3.93
C THR A 6 5.16 -7.65 -3.35
N GLU A 7 6.21 -8.45 -3.56
CA GLU A 7 6.38 -9.79 -2.97
C GLU A 7 6.42 -9.73 -1.44
N MET A 8 7.01 -8.67 -0.88
CA MET A 8 7.07 -8.42 0.55
C MET A 8 5.85 -7.65 1.10
N ASN A 9 4.88 -7.32 0.24
CA ASN A 9 3.68 -6.53 0.52
C ASN A 9 3.95 -5.14 1.15
N ILE A 10 5.10 -4.52 0.89
CA ILE A 10 5.48 -3.21 1.45
C ILE A 10 4.52 -2.11 0.99
N THR A 11 3.97 -2.24 -0.22
CA THR A 11 3.00 -1.29 -0.80
C THR A 11 1.75 -1.14 0.05
N ALA A 12 1.18 -2.23 0.57
CA ALA A 12 -0.03 -2.16 1.39
C ALA A 12 0.22 -1.59 2.81
N MET A 13 1.46 -1.65 3.32
CA MET A 13 1.82 -1.14 4.66
C MET A 13 1.77 0.40 4.73
N TRP A 14 1.89 1.09 3.59
CA TRP A 14 1.79 2.55 3.51
C TRP A 14 0.38 3.10 3.70
N LEU A 15 -0.66 2.28 3.52
CA LEU A 15 -2.04 2.68 3.75
C LEU A 15 -2.44 2.61 5.24
N GLY A 16 -1.47 2.26 6.10
CA GLY A 16 -1.68 2.07 7.53
C GLY A 16 -2.52 0.84 7.88
N PRO A 17 -2.87 0.67 9.16
CA PRO A 17 -3.67 -0.44 9.63
C PRO A 17 -5.07 -0.42 9.00
N GLY A 18 -5.45 -1.51 8.34
CA GLY A 18 -6.74 -1.55 7.65
C GLY A 18 -7.16 -2.93 7.13
N LYS A 19 -8.38 -2.99 6.58
CA LYS A 19 -8.99 -4.23 6.07
C LYS A 19 -8.18 -4.85 4.93
N HIS A 20 -7.45 -4.03 4.16
CA HIS A 20 -6.57 -4.44 3.08
C HIS A 20 -5.37 -5.26 3.56
N LEU A 21 -5.06 -5.23 4.87
CA LEU A 21 -4.00 -6.02 5.47
C LEU A 21 -4.41 -7.46 5.83
N LYS A 22 -5.72 -7.76 5.87
CA LYS A 22 -6.21 -9.07 6.30
C LYS A 22 -5.96 -10.13 5.23
N GLY A 23 -5.32 -11.23 5.61
CA GLY A 23 -5.11 -12.40 4.75
C GLY A 23 -3.87 -12.36 3.85
N ARG A 24 -2.95 -11.41 4.05
CA ARG A 24 -1.62 -11.40 3.40
C ARG A 24 -0.53 -11.65 4.44
N THR A 25 0.57 -12.27 4.01
CA THR A 25 1.78 -12.45 4.81
C THR A 25 2.74 -11.28 4.55
N TRP A 26 3.16 -10.59 5.62
CA TRP A 26 3.95 -9.37 5.54
C TRP A 26 5.41 -9.66 5.81
N MET A 27 6.32 -9.05 5.05
CA MET A 27 7.77 -9.19 5.28
C MET A 27 8.24 -10.65 5.39
N GLY A 28 7.64 -11.57 4.63
CA GLY A 28 7.97 -13.00 4.70
C GLY A 28 7.45 -13.72 5.96
N GLY A 29 6.49 -13.14 6.67
CA GLY A 29 5.88 -13.70 7.89
C GLY A 29 6.46 -13.16 9.21
N VAL A 30 7.23 -12.06 9.17
CA VAL A 30 7.86 -11.48 10.36
C VAL A 30 6.85 -10.78 11.27
N ILE A 31 5.74 -10.27 10.72
CA ILE A 31 4.71 -9.54 11.47
C ILE A 31 3.34 -10.05 11.04
N MET A 32 2.47 -10.34 12.00
CA MET A 32 1.08 -10.71 11.72
C MET A 32 0.23 -9.47 11.41
N PRO A 33 -0.78 -9.57 10.51
CA PRO A 33 -1.66 -8.44 10.19
C PRO A 33 -2.31 -7.79 11.42
N GLU A 34 -2.57 -8.56 12.47
CA GLU A 34 -3.21 -8.13 13.71
C GLU A 34 -2.26 -7.35 14.63
N GLU A 35 -0.94 -7.51 14.45
CA GLU A 35 0.11 -6.83 15.23
C GLU A 35 0.58 -5.53 14.56
N PHE A 36 0.13 -5.28 13.32
CA PHE A 36 0.51 -4.08 12.59
C PHE A 36 -0.16 -2.84 13.18
N ASP A 37 0.66 -1.93 13.69
CA ASP A 37 0.24 -0.64 14.23
C ASP A 37 0.88 0.52 13.46
N TYR A 38 0.49 1.74 13.83
CA TYR A 38 1.05 2.96 13.25
C TYR A 38 2.55 3.14 13.52
N PHE A 39 3.14 2.44 14.50
CA PHE A 39 4.58 2.49 14.76
C PHE A 39 5.35 1.70 13.71
N HIS A 40 4.82 0.54 13.29
CA HIS A 40 5.38 -0.21 12.16
C HIS A 40 5.29 0.60 10.85
N GLU A 41 4.17 1.27 10.62
CA GLU A 41 4.01 2.20 9.50
C GLU A 41 5.07 3.31 9.54
N LEU A 42 5.27 3.95 10.70
CA LEU A 42 6.28 4.98 10.89
C LEU A 42 7.69 4.49 10.54
N ILE A 43 8.07 3.28 10.96
CA ILE A 43 9.38 2.68 10.64
C ILE A 43 9.51 2.48 9.13
N VAL A 44 8.48 1.97 8.46
CA VAL A 44 8.48 1.78 6.99
C VAL A 44 8.68 3.13 6.27
N TYR A 45 7.97 4.17 6.70
CA TYR A 45 8.15 5.52 6.16
C TYR A 45 9.57 6.05 6.36
N PHE A 46 10.16 5.86 7.54
CA PHE A 46 11.52 6.31 7.81
C PHE A 46 12.57 5.55 6.99
N GLU A 47 12.50 4.22 6.93
CA GLU A 47 13.48 3.44 6.17
C GLU A 47 13.41 3.75 4.67
N LEU A 48 12.22 3.99 4.12
CA LEU A 48 12.09 4.40 2.72
C LEU A 48 12.56 5.84 2.47
N ALA A 49 12.39 6.73 3.45
CA ALA A 49 12.93 8.09 3.36
C ALA A 49 14.46 8.12 3.30
N ARG A 50 15.15 7.14 3.90
CA ARG A 50 16.63 7.05 3.90
C ARG A 50 17.22 6.80 2.50
N CYS A 51 16.45 6.21 1.59
CA CYS A 51 16.91 5.95 0.23
C CYS A 51 16.99 7.22 -0.65
N SER A 52 16.66 8.41 -0.14
CA SER A 52 16.73 9.70 -0.87
C SER A 52 16.04 9.70 -2.24
N MET A 53 15.07 8.82 -2.44
CA MET A 53 14.24 8.71 -3.65
C MET A 53 12.83 9.25 -3.39
N ARG A 54 12.73 10.36 -2.64
CA ARG A 54 11.44 10.89 -2.16
C ARG A 54 10.46 11.14 -3.32
N ALA A 55 10.90 11.74 -4.41
CA ALA A 55 10.06 11.99 -5.58
C ALA A 55 9.60 10.70 -6.26
N TYR A 56 10.46 9.68 -6.34
CA TYR A 56 10.10 8.39 -6.93
C TYR A 56 9.12 7.61 -6.04
N MET A 57 9.32 7.64 -4.72
CA MET A 57 8.42 7.00 -3.75
C MET A 57 7.07 7.70 -3.69
N ASP A 58 7.08 9.03 -3.63
CA ASP A 58 5.86 9.83 -3.63
C ASP A 58 5.13 9.68 -4.99
N GLU A 59 5.76 9.73 -6.16
CA GLU A 59 5.01 9.56 -7.42
C GLU A 59 4.49 8.14 -7.65
N LEU A 60 5.27 7.09 -7.36
CA LEU A 60 4.81 5.71 -7.59
C LEU A 60 3.72 5.30 -6.59
N MET A 61 3.79 5.80 -5.34
CA MET A 61 2.94 5.32 -4.25
C MET A 61 1.91 6.34 -3.77
N ALA A 62 2.07 7.66 -3.96
CA ALA A 62 1.06 8.66 -3.58
C ALA A 62 -0.26 8.42 -4.32
N GLY A 63 -0.20 8.00 -5.58
CA GLY A 63 -1.40 7.59 -6.31
C GLY A 63 -2.22 6.55 -5.55
N MET A 64 -1.55 5.54 -4.98
CA MET A 64 -2.18 4.51 -4.15
C MET A 64 -2.63 5.05 -2.79
N ILE A 65 -1.81 5.82 -2.08
CA ILE A 65 -2.13 6.32 -0.73
C ILE A 65 -3.31 7.30 -0.74
N PHE A 66 -3.43 8.14 -1.77
CA PHE A 66 -4.52 9.10 -1.89
C PHE A 66 -5.71 8.54 -2.68
N GLY A 67 -5.46 7.76 -3.73
CA GLY A 67 -6.49 7.26 -4.64
C GLY A 67 -7.17 5.96 -4.21
N LEU A 68 -6.49 5.09 -3.45
CA LEU A 68 -7.04 3.81 -3.02
C LEU A 68 -7.99 3.88 -1.80
N PRO A 69 -7.77 4.75 -0.77
CA PRO A 69 -8.70 4.84 0.36
C PRO A 69 -10.15 5.19 -0.01
N PRO A 70 -10.43 6.07 -0.98
CA PRO A 70 -11.80 6.31 -1.44
C PRO A 70 -12.47 5.03 -1.99
N VAL A 71 -11.71 4.21 -2.73
CA VAL A 71 -12.23 2.94 -3.29
C VAL A 71 -12.47 1.92 -2.18
N LEU A 72 -11.55 1.80 -1.22
CA LEU A 72 -11.66 0.87 -0.09
C LEU A 72 -12.81 1.22 0.86
N ASN A 73 -13.03 2.51 1.12
CA ASN A 73 -14.04 2.95 2.09
C ASN A 73 -15.43 3.19 1.47
N PHE A 74 -15.50 3.66 0.22
CA PHE A 74 -16.76 4.09 -0.41
C PHE A 74 -17.10 3.36 -1.72
N GLY A 75 -16.18 2.56 -2.27
CA GLY A 75 -16.44 1.80 -3.50
C GLY A 75 -17.42 0.65 -3.28
N LEU A 76 -18.19 0.28 -4.33
CA LEU A 76 -18.96 -0.97 -4.32
C LEU A 76 -18.02 -2.19 -4.19
N LEU A 77 -18.49 -3.26 -3.56
CA LEU A 77 -17.72 -4.50 -3.38
C LEU A 77 -17.16 -5.07 -4.70
N ALA A 78 -17.93 -4.99 -5.79
CA ALA A 78 -17.48 -5.42 -7.11
C ALA A 78 -16.29 -4.61 -7.63
N VAL A 79 -16.26 -3.30 -7.36
CA VAL A 79 -15.17 -2.40 -7.74
C VAL A 79 -13.95 -2.64 -6.86
N GLN A 80 -14.16 -2.82 -5.55
CA GLN A 80 -13.08 -3.15 -4.62
C GLN A 80 -12.38 -4.45 -5.02
N ALA A 81 -13.14 -5.50 -5.32
CA ALA A 81 -12.61 -6.80 -5.74
C ALA A 81 -11.82 -6.73 -7.06
N ALA A 82 -12.20 -5.83 -7.98
CA ALA A 82 -11.51 -5.67 -9.26
C ALA A 82 -10.28 -4.76 -9.21
N VAL A 83 -10.26 -3.75 -8.34
CA VAL A 83 -9.22 -2.70 -8.33
C VAL A 83 -8.17 -2.93 -7.25
N VAL A 84 -8.58 -3.28 -6.03
CA VAL A 84 -7.68 -3.41 -4.87
C VAL A 84 -6.55 -4.43 -5.07
N PRO A 85 -6.79 -5.67 -5.54
CA PRO A 85 -5.70 -6.63 -5.70
C PRO A 85 -4.69 -6.20 -6.76
N ASP A 86 -5.16 -5.67 -7.89
CA ASP A 86 -4.29 -5.26 -9.00
C ASP A 86 -3.43 -4.03 -8.67
N VAL A 87 -3.98 -3.08 -7.89
CA VAL A 87 -3.24 -1.90 -7.43
C VAL A 87 -2.20 -2.29 -6.38
N LEU A 88 -2.57 -3.12 -5.39
CA LEU A 88 -1.64 -3.57 -4.36
C LEU A 88 -0.53 -4.46 -4.93
N ALA A 89 -0.83 -5.23 -5.98
CA ALA A 89 0.15 -6.02 -6.73
C ALA A 89 1.04 -5.18 -7.67
N GLY A 90 0.82 -3.86 -7.76
CA GLY A 90 1.59 -2.97 -8.64
C GLY A 90 1.36 -3.22 -10.14
N HIS A 91 0.28 -3.94 -10.51
CA HIS A 91 -0.08 -4.17 -11.91
C HIS A 91 -0.85 -2.98 -12.51
N LYS A 92 -1.60 -2.26 -11.67
CA LYS A 92 -2.36 -1.07 -12.07
C LYS A 92 -1.98 0.12 -11.19
N PHE A 93 -1.89 1.28 -11.80
CA PHE A 93 -1.70 2.55 -11.10
C PHE A 93 -3.05 3.26 -10.95
N ILE A 94 -3.22 3.97 -9.84
CA ILE A 94 -4.41 4.77 -9.52
C ILE A 94 -3.97 6.19 -9.15
N CYS A 95 -4.77 7.19 -9.51
CA CYS A 95 -4.55 8.58 -9.08
C CYS A 95 -5.84 9.19 -8.53
N LEU A 96 -5.69 10.19 -7.66
CA LEU A 96 -6.77 11.04 -7.21
C LEU A 96 -6.77 12.32 -8.05
N ALA A 97 -7.75 12.48 -8.94
CA ALA A 97 -7.88 13.65 -9.80
C ALA A 97 -8.75 14.73 -9.12
N ILE A 98 -8.12 15.61 -8.34
CA ILE A 98 -8.73 16.78 -7.72
C ILE A 98 -7.92 18.04 -8.08
N SER A 99 -8.58 19.20 -8.23
CA SER A 99 -7.98 20.49 -8.60
C SER A 99 -7.67 21.37 -7.39
#